data_AF-A0A1M4YV97-F1
#
_entry.id   AF-A0A1M4YV97-F1
#
_cell.length_a   1.000
_cell.length_b   1.000
_cell.length_c   1.000
_cell.angle_alpha   90.00
_cell.angle_beta   90.00
_cell.angle_gamma   90.00
#
_symmetry.space_group_name_H-M   'P 1'
#
loop_
_entity.id
_entity.type
_entity.pdbx_description
1 polymer ?
#
loop_
_entity_poly.entity_id
_entity_poly.type
_entity_poly.pdbx_seq_one_letter_code
_entity_poly.pdbx_strand_id
1 'polypeptide(L)'
;MKKLDIKVLYEQPIEIRIEFPLSILYGYNGPSDLDITWDDHIMYLINEALDKAGAYRKHSTLEEYPVAGKNDEILSYQLTLIVQPPGLNLYGIVEDLTQEDFQKGLCIKLKSEYRGFEVIYADPFALI
;
A
#
# COMPACT_ATOMS: atom_id res chain seq x y z
N MET A 1 21.08 -40.83 -11.65
CA MET A 1 21.28 -39.61 -10.84
C MET A 1 20.06 -38.71 -11.02
N LYS A 2 19.32 -38.41 -9.94
CA LYS A 2 18.22 -37.43 -10.00
C LYS A 2 18.85 -36.03 -10.07
N LYS A 3 18.50 -35.23 -11.08
CA LYS A 3 18.84 -33.80 -11.12
C LYS A 3 18.22 -33.15 -9.88
N LEU A 4 19.03 -32.54 -9.03
CA LEU A 4 18.54 -31.58 -8.04
C LEU A 4 18.15 -30.33 -8.83
N ASP A 5 16.85 -30.12 -9.04
CA ASP A 5 16.33 -28.82 -9.45
C ASP A 5 16.39 -27.89 -8.24
N ILE A 6 17.51 -27.17 -8.10
CA ILE A 6 17.63 -26.09 -7.12
C ILE A 6 16.84 -24.90 -7.69
N LYS A 7 15.57 -24.76 -7.30
CA LYS A 7 14.83 -23.51 -7.48
C LYS A 7 15.45 -22.46 -6.56
N VAL A 8 16.36 -21.65 -7.08
CA VAL A 8 16.78 -20.44 -6.38
C VAL A 8 15.63 -19.44 -6.46
N LEU A 9 14.80 -19.39 -5.41
CA LEU A 9 13.78 -18.36 -5.23
C LEU A 9 14.52 -17.08 -4.84
N TYR A 10 14.78 -16.19 -5.80
CA TYR A 10 15.37 -14.88 -5.53
C TYR A 10 14.31 -13.97 -4.90
N GLU A 11 14.06 -14.16 -3.61
CA GLU A 11 13.22 -13.27 -2.82
C GLU A 11 13.91 -11.91 -2.65
N GLN A 12 13.20 -10.84 -2.98
CA GLN A 12 13.71 -9.47 -2.88
C GLN A 12 12.91 -8.68 -1.85
N PRO A 13 13.56 -8.02 -0.87
CA PRO A 13 12.89 -7.08 -0.01
C PRO A 13 12.61 -5.79 -0.78
N ILE A 14 11.38 -5.30 -0.69
CA ILE A 14 11.01 -3.96 -1.14
C ILE A 14 10.32 -3.21 -0.01
N GLU A 15 10.41 -1.89 -0.01
CA GLU A 15 9.69 -1.03 0.91
C GLU A 15 8.73 -0.14 0.14
N ILE A 16 7.46 -0.15 0.53
CA ILE A 16 6.43 0.71 -0.03
C ILE A 16 5.77 1.55 1.05
N ARG A 17 5.18 2.67 0.65
CA ARG A 17 4.22 3.42 1.45
C ARG A 17 2.92 3.53 0.68
N ILE A 18 1.83 3.26 1.36
CA ILE A 18 0.48 3.50 0.87
C ILE A 18 -0.10 4.60 1.75
N GLU A 19 -0.46 5.71 1.13
CA GLU A 19 -0.78 6.95 1.81
C GLU A 19 -2.17 7.46 1.39
N PHE A 20 -2.89 8.00 2.37
CA PHE A 20 -4.19 8.62 2.18
C PHE A 20 -4.31 9.91 3.00
N PRO A 21 -4.91 10.97 2.46
CA PRO A 21 -5.32 12.13 3.25
C PRO A 21 -6.43 11.73 4.22
N LEU A 22 -6.29 12.07 5.50
CA LEU A 22 -7.30 11.78 6.51
C LEU A 22 -8.65 12.41 6.15
N SER A 23 -8.66 13.63 5.61
CA SER A 23 -9.90 14.26 5.14
C SER A 23 -10.67 13.45 4.09
N ILE A 24 -9.97 12.69 3.23
CA ILE A 24 -10.58 11.81 2.25
C ILE A 24 -11.06 10.52 2.91
N LEU A 25 -10.28 9.95 3.83
CA LEU A 25 -10.69 8.77 4.59
C LEU A 25 -11.95 9.02 5.41
N TYR A 26 -12.06 10.18 6.07
CA TYR A 26 -13.27 10.61 6.77
C TYR A 26 -14.46 10.86 5.83
N GLY A 27 -14.20 11.11 4.55
CA GLY A 27 -15.21 11.34 3.53
C GLY A 27 -15.77 10.06 2.93
N TYR A 28 -15.11 8.91 3.12
CA TYR A 28 -15.76 7.63 2.86
C TYR A 28 -16.83 7.41 3.92
N ASN A 29 -18.04 7.03 3.48
CA ASN A 29 -19.12 6.60 4.34
C ASN A 29 -19.24 5.08 4.16
N GLY A 30 -19.04 4.31 5.22
CA GLY A 30 -19.13 2.85 5.14
C GLY A 30 -20.58 2.47 4.83
N PRO A 31 -20.84 1.33 4.19
CA PRO A 31 -22.20 0.84 3.95
C PRO A 31 -22.99 0.52 5.24
N SER A 32 -22.41 0.72 6.42
CA SER A 32 -23.03 0.42 7.71
C SER A 32 -22.49 1.35 8.79
N ASP A 33 -23.38 1.86 9.65
CA ASP A 33 -23.12 2.52 10.95
C ASP A 33 -22.36 1.62 11.96
N LEU A 34 -21.41 0.81 11.50
CA LEU A 34 -20.60 -0.08 12.32
C LEU A 34 -19.27 0.61 12.59
N ASP A 35 -18.88 0.62 13.86
CA ASP A 35 -17.62 1.13 14.43
C ASP A 35 -16.38 0.35 13.92
N ILE A 36 -16.30 0.03 12.62
CA ILE A 36 -15.08 -0.42 11.98
C ILE A 36 -14.27 0.84 11.72
N THR A 37 -13.18 1.01 12.45
CA THR A 37 -12.28 2.12 12.21
C THR A 37 -11.73 1.98 10.79
N TRP A 38 -11.77 3.08 10.02
CA TRP A 38 -11.45 3.07 8.57
C TRP A 38 -10.06 2.52 8.25
N ASP A 39 -9.13 2.71 9.19
CA ASP A 39 -7.79 2.14 9.19
C ASP A 39 -7.82 0.60 9.14
N ASP A 40 -8.69 -0.06 9.91
CA ASP A 40 -8.82 -1.52 9.90
C ASP A 40 -9.33 -2.04 8.54
N HIS A 41 -10.31 -1.37 7.94
CA HIS A 41 -10.87 -1.79 6.65
C HIS A 41 -9.89 -1.55 5.50
N ILE A 42 -9.25 -0.38 5.44
CA ILE A 42 -8.31 -0.08 4.35
C ILE A 42 -7.04 -0.92 4.45
N MET A 43 -6.55 -1.17 5.67
CA MET A 43 -5.43 -2.08 5.88
C MET A 43 -5.80 -3.51 5.49
N TYR A 44 -7.03 -3.97 5.79
CA TYR A 44 -7.51 -5.28 5.34
C TYR A 44 -7.46 -5.41 3.81
N LEU A 45 -8.01 -4.44 3.08
CA LEU A 45 -8.03 -4.45 1.61
C LEU A 45 -6.62 -4.39 1.01
N ILE A 46 -5.75 -3.54 1.56
CA ILE A 46 -4.34 -3.46 1.14
C ILE A 46 -3.65 -4.82 1.34
N ASN A 47 -3.85 -5.44 2.51
CA ASN A 47 -3.23 -6.72 2.83
C ASN A 47 -3.75 -7.83 1.92
N GLU A 48 -5.05 -7.86 1.64
CA GLU A 48 -5.65 -8.83 0.72
C GLU A 48 -5.08 -8.69 -0.70
N ALA A 49 -4.95 -7.46 -1.20
CA ALA A 49 -4.37 -7.16 -2.50
C ALA A 49 -2.88 -7.57 -2.59
N LEU A 50 -2.13 -7.36 -1.50
CA LEU A 50 -0.73 -7.79 -1.39
C LEU A 50 -0.58 -9.32 -1.41
N ASP A 51 -1.45 -10.02 -0.68
CA ASP A 51 -1.47 -11.48 -0.64
C ASP A 51 -1.82 -12.06 -2.02
N LYS A 52 -2.82 -11.49 -2.71
CA LYS A 52 -3.18 -11.84 -4.10
C LYS A 52 -2.03 -11.63 -5.07
N ALA A 53 -1.23 -10.59 -4.86
CA ALA A 53 -0.07 -10.26 -5.66
C ALA A 53 1.19 -11.09 -5.29
N GLY A 54 1.08 -12.01 -4.32
CA GLY A 54 2.16 -12.91 -3.91
C GLY A 54 3.27 -12.24 -3.10
N ALA A 55 2.99 -11.09 -2.48
CA ALA A 55 3.92 -10.44 -1.56
C ALA A 55 3.78 -11.01 -0.15
N TYR A 56 4.89 -11.35 0.49
CA TYR A 56 4.91 -11.68 1.91
C TYR A 56 5.27 -10.45 2.74
N ARG A 57 4.40 -10.06 3.68
CA ARG A 57 4.66 -8.93 4.57
C ARG A 57 5.65 -9.33 5.67
N LYS A 58 6.82 -8.68 5.69
CA LYS A 58 7.83 -8.84 6.74
C LYS A 58 7.60 -7.90 7.92
N HIS A 59 7.26 -6.65 7.63
CA HIS A 59 7.04 -5.61 8.63
C HIS A 59 6.05 -4.58 8.11
N SER A 60 5.36 -3.93 9.05
CA SER A 60 4.40 -2.87 8.75
C SER A 60 4.35 -1.86 9.89
N THR A 61 4.26 -0.58 9.53
CA THR A 61 4.09 0.52 10.47
C THR A 61 3.00 1.44 9.92
N LEU A 62 2.12 1.88 10.81
CA LEU A 62 1.13 2.91 10.51
C LEU A 62 1.57 4.20 11.20
N GLU A 63 1.65 5.29 10.44
CA GLU A 63 2.07 6.60 10.93
C GLU A 63 1.12 7.66 10.41
N GLU A 64 0.85 8.68 11.22
CA GLU A 64 0.11 9.87 10.82
C GLU A 64 1.05 11.07 10.88
N TYR A 65 1.01 11.92 9.86
CA TYR A 65 1.81 13.14 9.84
C TYR A 65 1.12 14.31 9.13
N PRO A 66 1.33 15.55 9.60
CA PRO A 66 0.72 16.72 9.00
C PRO A 66 1.33 17.05 7.64
N VAL A 67 0.50 17.55 6.72
CA VAL A 67 0.96 18.02 5.41
C VAL A 67 1.31 19.49 5.48
N ALA A 68 2.56 19.84 5.19
CA ALA A 68 3.02 21.22 5.26
C ALA A 68 2.18 22.15 4.36
N GLY A 69 1.66 23.23 4.94
CA GLY A 69 0.85 24.23 4.23
C GLY A 69 -0.58 23.80 3.90
N LYS A 70 -1.03 22.63 4.38
CA LYS A 70 -2.43 22.17 4.28
C LYS A 70 -2.98 21.91 5.68
N ASN A 71 -4.27 22.15 5.88
CA ASN A 71 -4.96 21.80 7.12
C ASN A 71 -5.48 20.36 7.03
N ASP A 72 -4.55 19.43 6.83
CA ASP A 72 -4.83 18.00 6.67
C ASP A 72 -3.61 17.16 7.07
N GLU A 73 -3.84 15.89 7.31
CA GLU A 73 -2.85 14.90 7.72
C GLU A 73 -2.88 13.72 6.75
N ILE A 74 -1.75 13.02 6.64
CA ILE A 74 -1.64 11.79 5.85
C ILE A 74 -1.57 10.61 6.81
N LEU A 75 -2.44 9.62 6.60
CA LEU A 75 -2.25 8.28 7.09
C LEU A 75 -1.31 7.54 6.16
N SER A 76 -0.18 7.06 6.68
CA SER A 76 0.86 6.38 5.92
C SER A 76 1.04 4.96 6.45
N TYR A 77 0.67 3.99 5.63
CA TYR A 77 0.93 2.58 5.88
C TYR A 77 2.24 2.18 5.18
N GLN A 78 3.33 2.14 5.95
CA GLN A 78 4.64 1.73 5.47
C GLN A 78 4.81 0.23 5.62
N LEU A 79 5.22 -0.43 4.54
CA LEU A 79 5.32 -1.88 4.44
C LEU A 79 6.71 -2.29 3.96
N THR A 80 7.29 -3.29 4.62
CA THR A 80 8.43 -4.06 4.08
C THR A 80 7.91 -5.40 3.60
N LEU A 81 8.05 -5.66 2.31
CA LEU A 81 7.53 -6.84 1.63
C LEU A 81 8.69 -7.69 1.12
N ILE A 82 8.51 -9.00 1.11
CA ILE A 82 9.36 -9.96 0.42
C ILE A 82 8.60 -10.43 -0.82
N VAL A 83 9.18 -10.22 -1.99
CA VAL A 83 8.52 -10.47 -3.28
C VAL A 83 9.34 -11.44 -4.12
N GLN A 84 8.67 -12.29 -4.90
CA GLN A 84 9.32 -13.22 -5.82
C GLN A 84 9.44 -12.61 -7.23
N PRO A 85 10.43 -13.02 -8.05
CA PRO A 85 10.54 -12.56 -9.42
C PRO A 85 9.31 -13.01 -10.24
N PRO A 86 8.78 -12.19 -11.16
CA PRO A 86 9.39 -10.98 -11.73
C PRO A 86 9.23 -9.68 -10.90
N GLY A 87 8.69 -9.76 -9.69
CA GLY A 87 8.46 -8.61 -8.79
C GLY A 87 6.99 -8.44 -8.44
N LEU A 88 6.68 -7.42 -7.64
CA LEU A 88 5.32 -7.11 -7.20
C LEU A 88 4.61 -6.20 -8.20
N ASN A 89 3.43 -6.61 -8.68
CA ASN A 89 2.57 -5.75 -9.48
C ASN A 89 1.77 -4.79 -8.59
N LEU A 90 2.35 -3.62 -8.31
CA LEU A 90 1.70 -2.58 -7.49
C LEU A 90 0.47 -1.96 -8.17
N TYR A 91 0.34 -2.05 -9.50
CA TYR A 91 -0.87 -1.61 -10.18
C TYR A 91 -2.08 -2.50 -9.87
N GLY A 92 -1.86 -3.80 -9.62
CA GLY A 92 -2.94 -4.70 -9.20
C GLY A 92 -3.54 -4.29 -7.85
N ILE A 93 -2.71 -3.74 -6.95
CA ILE A 93 -3.19 -3.19 -5.67
C ILE A 93 -4.10 -1.98 -5.91
N VAL A 94 -3.74 -1.11 -6.86
CA VAL A 94 -4.58 0.03 -7.23
C VAL A 94 -5.92 -0.44 -7.80
N GLU A 95 -5.90 -1.44 -8.68
CA GLU A 95 -7.12 -2.00 -9.28
C GLU A 95 -8.06 -2.60 -8.22
N ASP A 96 -7.52 -3.39 -7.29
CA ASP A 96 -8.29 -3.98 -6.18
C ASP A 96 -8.89 -2.89 -5.28
N LEU A 97 -8.11 -1.88 -4.90
CA LEU A 97 -8.61 -0.75 -4.10
C LEU A 97 -9.66 0.07 -4.86
N THR A 98 -9.53 0.19 -6.18
CA THR A 98 -10.52 0.90 -7.01
C THR A 98 -11.85 0.15 -7.08
N GLN A 99 -11.83 -1.19 -7.09
CA GLN A 99 -13.06 -2.00 -7.11
C GLN A 99 -13.88 -1.86 -5.83
N GLU A 100 -13.22 -1.56 -4.72
CA GLU A 100 -13.82 -1.34 -3.40
C GLU A 100 -14.11 0.15 -3.13
N ASP A 101 -14.03 1.00 -4.17
CA ASP A 101 -14.20 2.45 -4.10
C ASP A 101 -13.16 3.19 -3.22
N PHE A 102 -11.99 2.60 -2.96
CA PHE A 102 -10.91 3.16 -2.12
C PHE A 102 -9.77 3.85 -2.91
N GLN A 103 -10.00 4.27 -4.16
CA GLN A 103 -8.99 4.94 -4.99
C GLN A 103 -8.77 6.41 -4.68
N LYS A 104 -9.80 7.11 -4.17
CA LYS A 104 -9.73 8.57 -3.97
C LYS A 104 -8.68 8.89 -2.91
N GLY A 105 -7.77 9.81 -3.24
CA GLY A 105 -6.68 10.21 -2.36
C GLY A 105 -5.52 9.22 -2.26
N LEU A 106 -5.61 8.04 -2.88
CA LEU A 106 -4.57 7.00 -2.80
C LEU A 106 -3.25 7.50 -3.41
N CYS A 107 -2.17 7.35 -2.66
CA CYS A 107 -0.81 7.53 -3.13
C CYS A 107 0.03 6.31 -2.78
N ILE A 108 0.74 5.75 -3.76
CA ILE A 108 1.67 4.65 -3.53
C ILE A 108 3.08 5.14 -3.86
N LYS A 109 3.99 4.94 -2.91
CA LYS A 109 5.41 5.26 -3.05
C LYS A 109 6.24 3.99 -2.91
N LEU A 110 7.29 3.87 -3.72
CA LEU A 110 8.27 2.79 -3.66
C LEU A 110 9.61 3.37 -3.20
N LYS A 111 10.29 2.70 -2.27
CA LYS A 111 11.62 3.10 -1.84
C LYS A 111 12.65 2.76 -2.90
N SER A 112 13.23 3.79 -3.48
CA SER A 112 14.42 3.73 -4.33
C SER A 112 15.68 3.57 -3.47
N GLU A 113 16.66 2.82 -3.96
CA GLU A 113 17.94 2.63 -3.28
C GLU A 113 18.70 3.95 -3.05
N TYR A 114 18.47 4.96 -3.90
CA TYR A 114 19.28 6.18 -3.93
C TYR A 114 18.52 7.46 -3.55
N ARG A 115 17.19 7.46 -3.68
CA ARG A 115 16.37 8.69 -3.62
C ARG A 115 15.28 8.69 -2.57
N GLY A 116 15.23 7.66 -1.72
CA GLY A 116 14.15 7.49 -0.75
C GLY A 116 12.86 7.07 -1.44
N PHE A 117 11.71 7.46 -0.89
CA PHE A 117 10.40 7.09 -1.45
C PHE A 117 10.06 7.92 -2.69
N GLU A 118 9.82 7.25 -3.81
CA GLU A 118 9.38 7.84 -5.07
C GLU A 118 7.91 7.48 -5.32
N VAL A 119 7.11 8.46 -5.73
CA VAL A 119 5.70 8.24 -6.08
C VAL A 119 5.63 7.41 -7.35
N ILE A 120 4.93 6.27 -7.28
CA ILE A 120 4.66 5.40 -8.43
C ILE A 120 3.21 5.45 -8.88
N TYR A 121 2.31 5.87 -7.99
CA TYR A 121 0.90 6.10 -8.26
C TYR A 121 0.39 7.23 -7.37
N ALA A 122 -0.43 8.10 -7.92
CA ALA A 122 -1.16 9.10 -7.16
C ALA A 122 -2.48 9.45 -7.83
N ASP A 123 -3.56 9.32 -7.07
CA ASP A 123 -4.87 9.86 -7.41
C ASP A 123 -4.86 11.40 -7.40
N PRO A 124 -5.69 12.09 -8.21
CA PRO A 124 -5.73 13.56 -8.24
C PRO A 124 -6.03 14.24 -6.90
N PHE A 125 -6.62 13.54 -5.94
CA PHE A 125 -6.89 14.06 -4.60
C PHE A 125 -5.77 13.71 -3.59
N ALA A 126 -4.71 13.02 -4.01
CA ALA A 126 -3.56 12.72 -3.16
C ALA A 126 -2.85 14.01 -2.72
N LEU A 127 -2.36 14.02 -1.48
CA LEU A 127 -1.54 15.10 -0.95
C LEU A 127 -0.07 14.69 -1.05
N ILE A 128 0.60 15.19 -2.08
CA ILE A 128 2.04 14.97 -2.33
C ILE A 128 2.80 16.28 -2.07
#